data_AF-A0A7T1T2J0-F1
#
_entry.id   AF-A0A7T1T2J0-F1
#
_cell.length_a   1.000
_cell.length_b   1.000
_cell.length_c   1.000
_cell.angle_alpha   90.00
_cell.angle_beta   90.00
_cell.angle_gamma   90.00
#
_symmetry.space_group_name_H-M   'P 1'
#
loop_
_entity.id
_entity.type
_entity.pdbx_description
1 polymer ?
#
loop_
_entity_poly.entity_id
_entity_poly.type
_entity_poly.pdbx_seq_one_letter_code
_entity_poly.pdbx_strand_id
1 'polypeptide(L)'
;MEDVLEVIGRQIEERFQLPLHELGAAIAAAPDDNADARDVLYWYGLLAVSQSALERSENELLAALGTSPEEPLSDAQMDLAHQVNAAVGARDGRAMVVRHLLDPNAPGKQSKAIWRGASRAAGRPAPRPGNGPAPHPPGQARGMSR
;
A
#
# COMPACT_ATOMS: atom_id res chain seq x y z
N MET A 1 -6.10 20.21 -18.85
CA MET A 1 -5.99 19.30 -17.69
C MET A 1 -5.05 19.95 -16.70
N GLU A 2 -5.25 19.67 -15.41
CA GLU A 2 -4.37 20.11 -14.34
C GLU A 2 -3.31 19.02 -14.11
N ASP A 3 -2.06 19.38 -13.79
CA ASP A 3 -0.98 18.39 -13.66
C ASP A 3 -1.22 17.48 -12.44
N VAL A 4 -0.87 16.20 -12.55
CA VAL A 4 -0.83 15.26 -11.44
C VAL A 4 0.07 15.79 -10.31
N LEU A 5 1.16 16.50 -10.64
CA LEU A 5 2.02 17.18 -9.66
C LEU A 5 1.33 18.38 -9.00
N GLU A 6 0.64 19.25 -9.74
CA GLU A 6 -0.11 20.39 -9.18
C GLU A 6 -1.28 19.94 -8.28
N VAL A 7 -1.98 18.89 -8.69
CA VAL A 7 -3.07 18.26 -7.92
C VAL A 7 -2.55 17.64 -6.64
N ILE A 8 -1.48 16.85 -6.69
CA ILE A 8 -0.95 16.17 -5.51
C ILE A 8 -0.16 17.15 -4.61
N GLY A 9 0.53 18.14 -5.19
CA GLY A 9 1.22 19.20 -4.46
C GLY A 9 0.28 19.95 -3.53
N ARG A 10 -0.85 20.45 -4.04
CA ARG A 10 -1.87 21.10 -3.21
C ARG A 10 -2.46 20.16 -2.15
N GLN A 11 -2.65 18.87 -2.45
CA GLN A 11 -3.10 17.90 -1.44
C GLN A 11 -2.08 17.66 -0.32
N ILE A 12 -0.78 17.83 -0.59
CA ILE A 12 0.28 17.85 0.44
C ILE A 12 0.17 19.13 1.28
N GLU A 13 0.04 20.29 0.63
CA GLU A 13 -0.08 21.59 1.31
C GLU A 13 -1.33 21.66 2.20
N GLU A 14 -2.48 21.19 1.71
CA GLU A 14 -3.73 21.02 2.46
C GLU A 14 -3.54 20.05 3.65
N ARG A 15 -2.81 18.94 3.48
CA ARG A 15 -2.64 17.92 4.52
C ARG A 15 -1.74 18.37 5.66
N PHE A 16 -0.72 19.18 5.38
CA PHE A 16 0.27 19.63 6.36
C PHE A 16 0.15 21.12 6.75
N GLN A 17 -0.73 21.88 6.11
CA GLN A 17 -0.97 23.31 6.35
C GLN A 17 0.30 24.18 6.17
N LEU A 18 1.19 23.77 5.26
CA LEU A 18 2.45 24.43 4.93
C LEU A 18 2.69 24.39 3.42
N PRO A 19 3.29 25.43 2.81
CA PRO A 19 3.74 25.39 1.41
C PRO A 19 4.72 24.25 1.16
N LEU A 20 4.63 23.61 0.00
CA LEU A 20 5.39 22.40 -0.35
C LEU A 20 6.91 22.65 -0.34
N HIS A 21 7.32 23.89 -0.66
CA HIS A 21 8.73 24.31 -0.65
C HIS A 21 9.28 24.59 0.77
N GLU A 22 8.41 24.87 1.74
CA GLU A 22 8.80 25.06 3.15
C GLU A 22 8.84 23.71 3.91
N LEU A 23 8.08 22.71 3.45
CA LEU A 23 7.91 21.41 4.10
C LEU A 23 9.24 20.72 4.43
N GLY A 24 10.24 20.81 3.52
CA GLY A 24 11.57 20.26 3.74
C GLY A 24 12.34 20.92 4.90
N ALA A 25 12.14 22.22 5.13
CA ALA A 25 12.72 22.93 6.27
C ALA A 25 12.00 22.58 7.58
N ALA A 26 10.68 22.42 7.56
CA ALA A 26 9.91 21.94 8.71
C ALA A 26 10.33 20.52 9.15
N ILE A 27 10.50 19.61 8.18
CA ILE A 27 11.04 18.26 8.41
C ILE A 27 12.45 18.33 9.03
N ALA A 28 13.32 19.21 8.56
CA ALA A 28 14.68 19.37 9.09
C ALA A 28 14.69 19.95 10.53
N ALA A 29 13.72 20.82 10.86
CA ALA A 29 13.62 21.43 12.19
C ALA A 29 13.08 20.48 13.27
N ALA A 30 12.17 19.57 12.93
CA ALA A 30 11.62 18.56 13.83
C ALA A 30 11.39 17.21 13.12
N PRO A 31 12.44 16.38 12.93
CA PRO A 31 12.37 15.17 12.09
C PRO A 31 11.42 14.08 12.58
N ASP A 32 11.31 13.91 13.90
CA ASP A 32 10.45 12.88 14.51
C ASP A 32 8.96 13.24 14.45
N ASP A 33 8.62 14.50 14.72
CA ASP A 33 7.24 15.02 14.62
C ASP A 33 6.74 15.03 13.16
N ASN A 34 7.65 15.19 12.20
CA ASN A 34 7.35 15.26 10.76
C ASN A 34 7.63 13.95 10.01
N ALA A 35 7.65 12.80 10.70
CA ALA A 35 7.96 11.51 10.10
C ALA A 35 7.06 11.15 8.90
N ASP A 36 5.75 11.43 8.98
CA ASP A 36 4.79 11.21 7.88
C ASP A 36 5.04 12.18 6.70
N ALA A 37 5.37 13.44 6.98
CA ALA A 37 5.65 14.46 5.96
C ALA A 37 6.93 14.13 5.17
N ARG A 38 7.96 13.62 5.87
CA ARG A 38 9.23 13.14 5.29
C ARG A 38 8.99 11.99 4.29
N ASP A 39 8.14 11.03 4.64
CA ASP A 39 7.81 9.92 3.73
C ASP A 39 6.96 10.41 2.54
N VAL A 40 5.97 11.29 2.77
CA VAL A 40 5.19 11.91 1.68
C VAL A 40 6.08 12.67 0.69
N LEU A 41 6.99 13.52 1.19
CA LEU A 41 7.88 14.33 0.36
C LEU A 41 8.85 13.48 -0.48
N TYR A 42 9.33 12.37 0.08
CA TYR A 42 10.12 11.38 -0.67
C TYR A 42 9.33 10.76 -1.83
N TRP A 43 8.10 10.30 -1.58
CA TRP A 43 7.26 9.70 -2.62
C TRP A 43 6.77 10.73 -3.66
N TYR A 44 6.59 11.99 -3.28
CA TYR A 44 6.33 13.09 -4.21
C TYR A 44 7.56 13.37 -5.11
N GLY A 45 8.78 13.35 -4.55
CA GLY A 45 10.01 13.43 -5.34
C GLY A 45 10.13 12.30 -6.38
N LEU A 46 9.77 11.07 -6.00
CA LEU A 46 9.71 9.94 -6.94
C LEU A 46 8.62 10.10 -8.00
N LEU A 47 7.48 10.71 -7.67
CA LEU A 47 6.43 11.05 -8.64
C LEU A 47 6.94 12.08 -9.67
N ALA A 48 7.60 13.15 -9.23
CA ALA A 48 8.18 14.16 -10.12
C ALA A 48 9.23 13.57 -11.08
N VAL A 49 10.13 12.72 -10.58
CA VAL A 49 11.08 11.97 -11.43
C VAL A 49 10.37 11.07 -12.44
N SER A 50 9.23 10.47 -12.06
CA SER A 50 8.44 9.62 -12.97
C SER A 50 7.71 10.43 -14.04
N GLN A 51 7.18 11.61 -13.68
CA GLN A 51 6.54 12.54 -14.62
C GLN A 51 7.54 13.03 -15.67
N SER A 52 8.72 13.50 -15.27
CA SER A 52 9.79 13.89 -16.21
C SER A 52 10.49 12.73 -16.93
N ALA A 53 10.18 11.47 -16.59
CA ALA A 53 10.56 10.29 -17.37
C ALA A 53 9.50 9.95 -18.44
N LEU A 54 8.22 10.13 -18.10
CA LEU A 54 7.10 10.02 -19.03
C LEU A 54 7.21 11.07 -20.14
N GLU A 55 7.33 12.36 -19.78
CA GLU A 55 7.47 13.47 -20.73
C GLU A 55 8.60 13.24 -21.74
N ARG A 56 9.75 12.72 -21.27
CA ARG A 56 10.87 12.39 -22.16
C ARG A 56 10.51 11.26 -23.13
N SER A 57 9.92 10.18 -22.62
CA SER A 57 9.54 9.01 -23.44
C SER A 57 8.44 9.37 -24.45
N GLU A 58 7.50 10.25 -24.09
CA GLU A 58 6.48 10.78 -25.00
C GLU A 58 7.11 11.64 -26.10
N ASN A 59 8.05 12.52 -25.76
CA ASN A 59 8.80 13.30 -26.76
C ASN A 59 9.67 12.42 -27.68
N GLU A 60 10.31 11.38 -27.13
CA GLU A 60 11.10 10.39 -27.90
C GLU A 60 10.21 9.61 -28.88
N LEU A 61 9.03 9.15 -28.44
CA LEU A 61 8.04 8.49 -29.30
C LEU A 61 7.48 9.44 -30.38
N LEU A 62 7.11 10.67 -30.02
CA LEU A 62 6.61 11.67 -30.98
C LEU A 62 7.66 12.01 -32.04
N ALA A 63 8.94 12.14 -31.65
CA ALA A 63 10.04 12.34 -32.60
C ALA A 63 10.25 11.13 -33.52
N ALA A 64 10.08 9.90 -33.01
CA ALA A 64 10.22 8.67 -33.78
C ALA A 64 9.04 8.37 -34.72
N LEU A 65 7.82 8.85 -34.40
CA LEU A 65 6.64 8.73 -35.27
C LEU A 65 6.63 9.77 -36.41
N GLY A 66 7.33 10.90 -36.24
CA GLY A 66 7.43 11.94 -37.27
C GLY A 66 6.07 12.56 -37.62
N THR A 67 5.81 12.77 -38.91
CA THR A 67 4.61 13.48 -39.42
C THR A 67 3.76 12.69 -40.41
N SER A 68 4.13 11.45 -40.75
CA SER A 68 3.48 10.66 -41.80
C SER A 68 2.98 9.30 -41.26
N PRO A 69 1.66 9.13 -41.02
CA PRO A 69 1.11 7.95 -40.37
C PRO A 69 0.74 6.80 -41.35
N GLU A 70 1.24 6.83 -42.59
CA GLU A 70 0.86 5.87 -43.64
C GLU A 70 1.71 4.59 -43.66
N GLU A 71 2.86 4.57 -42.97
CA GLU A 71 3.73 3.38 -42.87
C GLU A 71 3.41 2.55 -41.61
N PRO A 72 3.53 1.20 -41.66
CA PRO A 72 3.43 0.36 -40.47
C PRO A 72 4.51 0.70 -39.42
N LEU A 73 4.14 0.65 -38.14
CA LEU A 73 5.09 0.88 -37.04
C LEU A 73 6.24 -0.14 -37.08
N SER A 74 7.46 0.38 -37.05
CA SER A 74 8.67 -0.41 -36.84
C SER A 74 8.80 -0.90 -35.40
N ASP A 75 9.56 -1.98 -35.20
CA ASP A 75 9.82 -2.55 -33.87
C ASP A 75 10.36 -1.49 -32.88
N ALA A 76 11.24 -0.59 -33.34
CA ALA A 76 11.78 0.50 -32.53
C ALA A 76 10.72 1.54 -32.10
N GLN A 77 9.71 1.80 -32.92
CA GLN A 77 8.58 2.67 -32.52
C GLN A 77 7.64 1.93 -31.55
N MET A 78 7.49 0.61 -31.67
CA MET A 78 6.74 -0.21 -30.70
C MET A 78 7.46 -0.29 -29.35
N ASP A 79 8.78 -0.43 -29.32
CA ASP A 79 9.59 -0.39 -28.09
C ASP A 79 9.46 0.97 -27.36
N LEU A 80 9.48 2.09 -28.09
CA LEU A 80 9.22 3.42 -27.51
C LEU A 80 7.79 3.55 -26.96
N ALA A 81 6.79 2.97 -27.63
CA ALA A 81 5.43 2.90 -27.09
C ALA A 81 5.34 2.03 -25.82
N HIS A 82 6.11 0.95 -25.72
CA HIS A 82 6.25 0.17 -24.49
C HIS A 82 6.96 0.95 -23.37
N GLN A 83 7.98 1.76 -23.69
CA GLN A 83 8.66 2.65 -22.75
C GLN A 83 7.72 3.71 -22.18
N VAL A 84 6.90 4.36 -23.02
CA VAL A 84 5.84 5.29 -22.58
C VAL A 84 4.86 4.61 -21.62
N ASN A 85 4.33 3.43 -21.97
CA ASN A 85 3.42 2.68 -21.10
C ASN A 85 4.06 2.33 -19.74
N ALA A 86 5.35 1.95 -19.72
CA ALA A 86 6.08 1.71 -18.48
C ALA A 86 6.24 2.98 -17.63
N ALA A 87 6.47 4.14 -18.25
CA ALA A 87 6.58 5.42 -17.56
C ALA A 87 5.23 5.89 -16.99
N VAL A 88 4.12 5.70 -17.71
CA VAL A 88 2.75 5.94 -17.19
C VAL A 88 2.50 5.06 -15.96
N GLY A 89 2.76 3.75 -16.07
CA GLY A 89 2.59 2.82 -14.94
C GLY A 89 3.45 3.18 -13.72
N ALA A 90 4.66 3.68 -13.93
CA ALA A 90 5.51 4.22 -12.87
C ALA A 90 4.89 5.46 -12.22
N ARG A 91 4.54 6.49 -13.00
CA ARG A 91 3.90 7.73 -12.52
C ARG A 91 2.65 7.43 -11.70
N ASP A 92 1.73 6.65 -12.27
CA ASP A 92 0.44 6.38 -11.63
C ASP A 92 0.61 5.54 -10.36
N GLY A 93 1.56 4.60 -10.36
CA GLY A 93 1.98 3.87 -9.16
C GLY A 93 2.54 4.78 -8.06
N ARG A 94 3.36 5.78 -8.40
CA ARG A 94 3.83 6.78 -7.41
C ARG A 94 2.69 7.68 -6.92
N ALA A 95 1.81 8.15 -7.81
CA ALA A 95 0.65 8.96 -7.47
C ALA A 95 -0.32 8.23 -6.52
N MET A 96 -0.55 6.94 -6.73
CA MET A 96 -1.34 6.10 -5.82
C MET A 96 -0.71 5.99 -4.43
N VAL A 97 0.61 5.83 -4.34
CA VAL A 97 1.31 5.78 -3.03
C VAL A 97 1.24 7.12 -2.31
N VAL A 98 1.45 8.25 -2.98
CA VAL A 98 1.32 9.57 -2.33
C VAL A 98 -0.11 9.81 -1.84
N ARG A 99 -1.14 9.48 -2.64
CA ARG A 99 -2.55 9.59 -2.20
C ARG A 99 -2.86 8.70 -0.99
N HIS A 100 -2.34 7.47 -0.96
CA HIS A 100 -2.44 6.59 0.21
C HIS A 100 -1.72 7.16 1.45
N LEU A 101 -0.59 7.85 1.27
CA LEU A 101 0.14 8.50 2.37
C LEU A 101 -0.54 9.78 2.87
N LEU A 102 -1.32 10.47 2.04
CA LEU A 102 -2.10 11.65 2.44
C LEU A 102 -3.40 11.29 3.17
N ASP A 103 -4.12 10.25 2.76
CA ASP A 103 -5.37 9.80 3.39
C ASP A 103 -5.15 9.32 4.85
N PRO A 104 -5.77 9.95 5.87
CA PRO A 104 -5.65 9.52 7.27
C PRO A 104 -6.44 8.23 7.60
N ASN A 105 -7.39 7.84 6.73
CA ASN A 105 -8.23 6.65 6.90
C ASN A 105 -7.71 5.45 6.09
N ALA A 106 -6.57 5.59 5.40
CA ALA A 106 -6.04 4.59 4.50
C ALA A 106 -5.88 3.21 5.17
N PRO A 107 -6.29 2.10 4.52
CA PRO A 107 -6.16 0.76 5.06
C PRO A 107 -4.73 0.46 5.52
N GLY A 108 -4.57 -0.01 6.75
CA GLY A 108 -3.26 -0.28 7.35
C GLY A 108 -2.77 0.80 8.32
N LYS A 109 -3.18 2.07 8.19
CA LYS A 109 -2.72 3.15 9.09
C LYS A 109 -3.32 3.06 10.49
N GLN A 110 -4.65 2.92 10.58
CA GLN A 110 -5.36 2.88 11.87
C GLN A 110 -4.97 1.65 12.74
N SER A 111 -4.37 0.61 12.14
CA SER A 111 -3.92 -0.62 12.82
C SER A 111 -2.84 -0.41 13.89
N LYS A 112 -2.08 0.70 13.89
CA LYS A 112 -1.09 0.98 14.96
C LYS A 112 -1.72 1.06 16.36
N ALA A 113 -3.00 1.41 16.47
CA ALA A 113 -3.74 1.37 17.74
C ALA A 113 -4.36 -0.01 18.04
N ILE A 114 -4.60 -0.83 17.01
CA ILE A 114 -5.37 -2.09 17.09
C ILE A 114 -4.45 -3.33 16.96
N TRP A 115 -3.29 -3.29 17.62
CA TRP A 115 -2.48 -4.49 17.89
C TRP A 115 -2.40 -4.83 19.39
N ARG A 116 -3.46 -4.50 20.14
CA ARG A 116 -3.76 -5.07 21.46
C ARG A 116 -5.09 -5.85 21.40
N GLY A 117 -5.06 -7.09 20.91
CA GLY A 117 -6.27 -7.92 20.85
C GLY A 117 -6.20 -9.27 20.13
N ALA A 118 -5.10 -9.62 19.43
CA ALA A 118 -5.03 -10.81 18.58
C ALA A 118 -4.88 -12.16 19.33
N SER A 119 -5.89 -12.52 20.11
CA SER A 119 -6.34 -13.88 20.42
C SER A 119 -5.33 -14.97 20.80
N ARG A 120 -5.17 -15.21 22.12
CA ARG A 120 -4.83 -16.57 22.61
C ARG A 120 -5.45 -16.98 23.96
N ALA A 121 -6.72 -16.63 24.18
CA ALA A 121 -7.53 -17.16 25.28
C ALA A 121 -9.04 -17.25 24.96
N ALA A 122 -9.42 -17.44 23.68
CA ALA A 122 -10.81 -17.79 23.34
C ALA A 122 -11.16 -19.15 23.98
N GLY A 123 -12.29 -19.21 24.70
CA GLY A 123 -12.55 -20.27 25.65
C GLY A 123 -12.65 -21.68 25.03
N ARG A 124 -11.82 -22.60 25.52
CA ARG A 124 -12.10 -24.04 25.39
C ARG A 124 -13.30 -24.35 26.31
N PRO A 125 -14.47 -24.77 25.78
CA PRO A 125 -15.59 -25.13 26.63
C PRO A 125 -15.19 -26.31 27.52
N ALA A 126 -15.49 -26.23 28.81
CA ALA A 126 -15.32 -27.36 29.71
C ALA A 126 -16.26 -28.49 29.28
N PRO A 127 -15.82 -29.76 29.27
CA PRO A 127 -16.69 -30.88 28.93
C PRO A 127 -17.80 -31.00 29.97
N ARG A 128 -19.02 -30.67 29.57
CA ARG A 128 -20.24 -30.86 30.39
C ARG A 128 -20.39 -32.35 30.69
N PRO A 129 -20.61 -32.78 31.95
CA PRO A 129 -20.77 -34.20 32.27
C PRO A 129 -21.96 -34.77 31.50
N GLY A 130 -21.74 -35.90 30.84
CA GLY A 130 -22.78 -36.60 30.10
C GLY A 130 -23.64 -37.46 31.03
N ASN A 131 -24.96 -37.30 30.95
CA ASN A 131 -25.90 -38.23 31.58
C ASN A 131 -25.94 -39.55 30.80
N GLY A 132 -24.93 -40.40 31.03
CA GLY A 132 -24.90 -41.80 30.60
C GLY A 132 -25.40 -42.74 31.71
N PRO A 133 -25.80 -43.99 31.38
CA PRO A 133 -26.39 -44.91 32.35
C PRO A 133 -25.41 -45.38 33.44
N ALA A 134 -25.95 -45.76 34.59
CA ALA A 134 -25.19 -46.08 35.80
C ALA A 134 -24.27 -47.31 35.63
N PRO A 135 -23.07 -47.30 36.25
CA PRO A 135 -22.19 -48.47 36.27
C PRO A 135 -22.76 -49.57 37.17
N HIS A 136 -22.79 -50.80 36.66
CA HIS A 136 -23.11 -52.00 37.43
C HIS A 136 -21.98 -52.32 38.43
N PRO A 137 -22.28 -52.96 39.58
CA PRO A 137 -21.28 -53.22 40.62
C PRO A 137 -20.17 -54.19 40.17
N PRO A 138 -18.96 -54.08 40.73
CA PRO A 138 -17.85 -54.99 40.39
C PRO A 138 -18.16 -56.42 40.85
N GLY A 139 -18.07 -57.37 39.93
CA GLY A 139 -18.24 -58.79 40.24
C GLY A 139 -17.10 -59.32 41.12
N GLN A 140 -17.43 -60.01 42.20
CA GLN A 140 -16.43 -60.70 43.03
C GLN A 140 -15.81 -61.88 42.26
N ALA A 141 -14.50 -62.09 42.46
CA ALA A 141 -13.76 -63.12 41.77
C ALA A 141 -13.98 -64.52 42.37
N ARG A 142 -14.72 -65.35 41.64
CA ARG A 142 -14.42 -66.76 41.31
C ARG A 142 -13.42 -67.52 42.22
N GLY A 143 -13.93 -68.48 42.99
CA GLY A 143 -13.15 -69.51 43.71
C GLY A 143 -12.80 -69.11 45.14
N MET A 144 -12.54 -70.02 46.09
CA MET A 144 -12.51 -71.50 46.11
C MET A 144 -12.88 -71.93 47.56
N SER A 145 -13.21 -73.17 47.92
CA SER A 145 -13.15 -74.45 47.20
C SER A 145 -14.58 -75.02 46.98
N ARG A 146 -15.04 -76.26 47.26
CA ARG A 146 -14.48 -77.46 47.92
C ARG A 146 -13.84 -77.22 49.30
#